data_AF-A0A2Z6BCQ5-F1
#
_entry.id   AF-A0A2Z6BCQ5-F1
#
_cell.length_a   1.000
_cell.length_b   1.000
_cell.length_c   1.000
_cell.angle_alpha   90.00
_cell.angle_beta   90.00
_cell.angle_gamma   90.00
#
_symmetry.space_group_name_H-M   'P 1'
#
loop_
_entity.id
_entity.type
_entity.pdbx_description
1 polymer ?
#
loop_
_entity_poly.entity_id
_entity_poly.type
_entity_poly.pdbx_seq_one_letter_code
_entity_poly.pdbx_strand_id
1 'polypeptide(L)'
;MIIRSPEPEVKIVVDRDPIKTSFEEWASPGHFSRTIAKGPDTTTWIWNLHADAHDFDSHTSDLEEISRKVFSAHFGQLSIIFLWLSGMYFHGARFSNYEAWLSDPTHIAPSAQVVWPIVGQEILNGDVGGGFRGIQITSGFFQIWRASGITNELQLYCTAIGALVFASLMLFAGWFHYHKAAPKLAWFQDVESMLNHHLAGLLGLGSLSWAGHQIHVSLPINQFLDAGVDPKEIPLPHEFILNRDLLAQLYPSFSEGATPFFTLNWPKYAEFLSFRGGLDPITGGLWLSDIAHHHLAIAILFLIAGHMYRTNWGIGHGLKDILEAHKGPFTGQGHKGLYEILTTSWHAQLSINLAMLGSLTIVVAHHMYSMPPYPYLAVDYGTQLSLFTHHMWIGGFLIVGAAAHAAIFMVRDYDPTTRYNDLLDRVLRHRDAIISHLNWACIFLGFHSFGLYIHNDTMSALGRPQDMFSDTAIQLQPIF
;
A
#
# COMPACT_ATOMS: atom_id res chain seq x y z
N MET A 1 7.02 -32.30 34.90
CA MET A 1 7.17 -30.83 34.86
C MET A 1 8.42 -30.55 34.02
N ILE A 2 8.26 -30.34 32.72
CA ILE A 2 9.40 -30.02 31.83
C ILE A 2 9.64 -28.52 32.03
N ILE A 3 10.73 -28.18 32.70
CA ILE A 3 11.21 -26.80 32.80
C ILE A 3 11.69 -26.42 31.40
N ARG A 4 10.83 -25.77 30.61
CA ARG A 4 11.27 -25.08 29.39
C ARG A 4 12.20 -23.95 29.83
N SER A 5 13.36 -23.86 29.21
CA SER A 5 14.29 -22.73 29.38
C SER A 5 13.53 -21.41 29.17
N PRO A 6 13.90 -20.31 29.86
CA PRO A 6 13.28 -19.01 29.60
C PRO A 6 13.47 -18.65 28.13
N GLU A 7 12.37 -18.45 27.40
CA GLU A 7 12.41 -17.83 26.08
C GLU A 7 12.95 -16.40 26.23
N PRO A 8 13.74 -15.89 25.28
CA PRO A 8 14.34 -14.55 25.40
C PRO A 8 13.24 -13.49 25.55
N GLU A 9 13.33 -12.68 26.61
CA GLU A 9 12.44 -11.52 26.80
C GLU A 9 12.59 -10.56 25.61
N VAL A 10 11.46 -10.11 25.05
CA VAL A 10 11.39 -9.01 24.09
C VAL A 10 12.01 -7.78 24.75
N LYS A 11 13.20 -7.41 24.26
CA LYS A 11 14.01 -6.30 24.75
C LYS A 11 14.52 -5.48 23.58
N ILE A 12 14.43 -4.16 23.72
CA ILE A 12 15.09 -3.24 22.80
C ILE A 12 16.57 -3.25 23.14
N VAL A 13 17.38 -3.75 22.21
CA VAL A 13 18.85 -3.74 22.32
C VAL A 13 19.43 -2.99 21.13
N VAL A 14 20.19 -1.94 21.42
CA VAL A 14 20.79 -1.06 20.41
C VAL A 14 22.27 -0.83 20.72
N ASP A 15 23.10 -0.72 19.68
CA ASP A 15 24.45 -0.20 19.78
C ASP A 15 24.44 1.33 19.72
N ARG A 16 25.23 1.96 20.59
CA ARG A 16 25.42 3.41 20.63
C ARG A 16 26.59 3.81 19.75
N ASP A 17 26.35 4.79 18.87
CA ASP A 17 27.35 5.36 17.97
C ASP A 17 28.17 4.31 17.17
N PRO A 18 27.54 3.29 16.55
CA PRO A 18 28.27 2.20 15.90
C PRO A 18 29.07 2.64 14.67
N ILE A 19 28.61 3.69 13.96
CA ILE A 19 29.25 4.21 12.75
C ILE A 19 29.32 5.73 12.85
N LYS A 20 30.54 6.28 12.82
CA LYS A 20 30.76 7.74 12.86
C LYS A 20 30.16 8.41 11.62
N THR A 21 29.39 9.46 11.80
CA THR A 21 28.94 10.31 10.69
C THR A 21 30.12 11.13 10.14
N SER A 22 30.51 10.86 8.90
CA SER A 22 31.62 11.50 8.18
C SER A 22 31.33 11.55 6.69
N PHE A 23 31.84 12.57 5.99
CA PHE A 23 31.79 12.66 4.52
C PHE A 23 32.94 11.91 3.83
N GLU A 24 33.84 11.30 4.59
CA GLU A 24 35.03 10.60 4.06
C GLU A 24 34.67 9.50 3.05
N GLU A 25 33.67 8.67 3.38
CA GLU A 25 33.22 7.59 2.49
C GLU A 25 32.52 8.09 1.22
N TRP A 26 32.02 9.33 1.21
CA TRP A 26 31.40 9.92 0.02
C TRP A 26 32.44 10.29 -1.03
N ALA A 27 33.66 10.62 -0.60
CA ALA A 27 34.78 10.89 -1.50
C ALA A 27 35.35 9.62 -2.14
N SER A 28 34.93 8.43 -1.68
CA SER A 28 35.35 7.12 -2.20
C SER A 28 34.14 6.33 -2.74
N PRO A 29 33.63 6.65 -3.94
CA PRO A 29 32.50 5.93 -4.50
C PRO A 29 32.86 4.44 -4.67
N GLY A 30 31.95 3.56 -4.24
CA GLY A 30 32.17 2.11 -4.23
C GLY A 30 32.88 1.57 -2.99
N HIS A 31 33.09 2.39 -1.94
CA HIS A 31 33.69 1.97 -0.66
C HIS A 31 33.02 0.72 -0.06
N PHE A 32 31.72 0.54 -0.30
CA PHE A 32 30.92 -0.56 0.21
C PHE A 32 31.26 -1.92 -0.40
N SER A 33 32.01 -1.96 -1.51
CA SER A 33 32.36 -3.20 -2.18
C SER A 33 33.85 -3.25 -2.51
N ARG A 34 34.53 -4.31 -2.03
CA ARG A 34 35.97 -4.50 -2.24
C ARG A 34 36.36 -4.64 -3.71
N THR A 35 35.43 -5.03 -4.58
CA THR A 35 35.68 -5.20 -6.01
C THR A 35 35.76 -3.86 -6.74
N ILE A 36 34.97 -2.86 -6.33
CA ILE A 36 34.91 -1.54 -6.95
C ILE A 36 35.61 -0.44 -6.14
N ALA A 37 35.93 -0.66 -4.87
CA ALA A 37 36.62 0.34 -4.03
C ALA A 37 38.00 0.77 -4.54
N LYS A 38 38.63 0.01 -5.46
CA LYS A 38 39.94 0.34 -6.05
C LYS A 38 39.89 1.46 -7.10
N GLY A 39 38.70 1.86 -7.54
CA GLY A 39 38.49 2.93 -8.51
C GLY A 39 38.24 2.45 -9.95
N PRO A 40 37.91 3.38 -10.86
CA PRO A 40 37.46 3.08 -12.21
C PRO A 40 38.60 2.76 -13.18
N ASP A 41 38.96 1.49 -13.31
CA ASP A 41 39.87 1.03 -14.37
C ASP A 41 39.18 0.93 -15.75
N THR A 42 37.86 0.76 -15.76
CA THR A 42 37.03 0.68 -16.99
C THR A 42 35.69 1.38 -16.78
N THR A 43 34.99 1.74 -17.86
CA THR A 43 33.63 2.32 -17.76
C THR A 43 32.61 1.36 -17.17
N THR A 44 32.86 0.05 -17.18
CA THR A 44 32.03 -0.96 -16.49
C THR A 44 31.95 -0.69 -14.99
N TRP A 45 33.00 -0.13 -14.40
CA TRP A 45 33.01 0.26 -12.99
C TRP A 45 31.85 1.18 -12.64
N ILE A 46 31.53 2.15 -13.51
CA ILE A 46 30.43 3.10 -13.28
C ILE A 46 29.11 2.33 -13.21
N TRP A 47 28.88 1.37 -14.10
CA TRP A 47 27.65 0.58 -14.10
C TRP A 47 27.54 -0.31 -12.86
N ASN A 48 28.61 -1.00 -12.47
CA ASN A 48 28.63 -1.84 -11.28
C ASN A 48 28.43 -1.02 -10.00
N LEU A 49 29.00 0.19 -9.93
CA LEU A 49 28.77 1.11 -8.82
C LEU A 49 27.27 1.35 -8.56
N HIS A 50 26.47 1.54 -9.61
CA HIS A 50 25.03 1.77 -9.46
C HIS A 50 24.24 0.47 -9.27
N ALA A 51 24.61 -0.60 -9.96
CA ALA A 51 23.93 -1.89 -9.88
C ALA A 51 24.05 -2.52 -8.49
N ASP A 52 25.22 -2.39 -7.86
CA ASP A 52 25.52 -3.07 -6.60
C ASP A 52 25.18 -2.19 -5.38
N ALA A 53 24.86 -0.90 -5.55
CA ALA A 53 24.69 0.06 -4.44
C ALA A 53 23.67 -0.37 -3.36
N HIS A 54 22.61 -1.08 -3.75
CA HIS A 54 21.59 -1.61 -2.84
C HIS A 54 21.64 -3.14 -2.68
N ASP A 55 22.66 -3.79 -3.23
CA ASP A 55 22.91 -5.23 -3.02
C ASP A 55 23.68 -5.44 -1.71
N PHE A 56 23.01 -5.16 -0.58
CA PHE A 56 23.65 -5.12 0.74
C PHE A 56 24.34 -6.42 1.16
N ASP A 57 23.84 -7.57 0.71
CA ASP A 57 24.43 -8.88 0.98
C ASP A 57 25.78 -9.08 0.26
N SER A 58 26.01 -8.35 -0.84
CA SER A 58 27.31 -8.35 -1.53
C SER A 58 28.36 -7.51 -0.79
N HIS A 59 27.93 -6.56 0.06
CA HIS A 59 28.82 -5.66 0.79
C HIS A 59 29.46 -6.33 2.00
N THR A 60 28.69 -7.16 2.72
CA THR A 60 29.06 -7.77 3.99
C THR A 60 28.27 -9.06 4.19
N SER A 61 28.86 -10.04 4.90
CA SER A 61 28.16 -11.27 5.30
C SER A 61 27.48 -11.15 6.67
N ASP A 62 27.55 -9.98 7.32
CA ASP A 62 26.94 -9.75 8.62
C ASP A 62 25.45 -9.38 8.46
N LEU A 63 24.57 -10.32 8.79
CA LEU A 63 23.12 -10.14 8.72
C LEU A 63 22.63 -9.01 9.64
N GLU A 64 23.32 -8.72 10.75
CA GLU A 64 22.96 -7.60 11.63
C GLU A 64 23.20 -6.26 10.91
N GLU A 65 24.34 -6.12 10.24
CA GLU A 65 24.68 -4.92 9.44
C GLU A 65 23.72 -4.75 8.26
N ILE A 66 23.41 -5.84 7.53
CA ILE A 66 22.42 -5.83 6.44
C ILE A 66 21.05 -5.36 6.97
N SER A 67 20.58 -5.93 8.08
CA SER A 67 19.29 -5.58 8.68
C SER A 67 19.23 -4.10 9.07
N ARG A 68 20.33 -3.54 9.59
CA ARG A 68 20.45 -2.10 9.90
C ARG A 68 20.41 -1.23 8.64
N LYS A 69 21.07 -1.64 7.55
CA LYS A 69 21.03 -0.94 6.25
C LYS A 69 19.61 -0.94 5.69
N VAL A 70 18.94 -2.09 5.67
CA VAL A 70 17.54 -2.24 5.24
C VAL A 70 16.62 -1.33 6.05
N PHE A 71 16.73 -1.35 7.39
CA PHE A 71 15.88 -0.54 8.26
C PHE A 71 16.08 0.97 8.07
N SER A 72 17.33 1.43 7.92
CA SER A 72 17.62 2.83 7.62
C SER A 72 17.12 3.23 6.23
N ALA A 73 17.29 2.36 5.22
CA ALA A 73 16.80 2.59 3.87
C ALA A 73 15.27 2.71 3.81
N HIS A 74 14.54 1.94 4.63
CA HIS A 74 13.08 2.08 4.75
C HIS A 74 12.66 3.49 5.20
N PHE A 75 13.36 4.07 6.18
CA PHE A 75 13.12 5.46 6.59
C PHE A 75 13.47 6.48 5.49
N GLY A 76 14.54 6.23 4.73
CA GLY A 76 14.87 7.02 3.55
C GLY A 76 13.73 7.00 2.51
N GLN A 77 13.21 5.81 2.21
CA GLN A 77 12.08 5.66 1.30
C GLN A 77 10.79 6.34 1.81
N LEU A 78 10.48 6.20 3.11
CA LEU A 78 9.35 6.89 3.73
C LEU A 78 9.50 8.42 3.66
N SER A 79 10.71 8.94 3.84
CA SER A 79 10.99 10.37 3.69
C SER A 79 10.66 10.86 2.28
N ILE A 80 11.04 10.11 1.24
CA ILE A 80 10.73 10.43 -0.16
C ILE A 80 9.22 10.38 -0.40
N ILE A 81 8.51 9.38 0.14
CA ILE A 81 7.04 9.27 0.02
C ILE A 81 6.36 10.49 0.67
N PHE A 82 6.77 10.90 1.88
CA PHE A 82 6.21 12.09 2.53
C PHE A 82 6.56 13.38 1.79
N LEU A 83 7.75 13.48 1.21
CA LEU A 83 8.13 14.64 0.39
C LEU A 83 7.29 14.72 -0.88
N TRP A 84 7.06 13.58 -1.55
CA TRP A 84 6.16 13.49 -2.71
C TRP A 84 4.73 13.90 -2.33
N LEU A 85 4.18 13.34 -1.23
CA LEU A 85 2.87 13.73 -0.72
C LEU A 85 2.81 15.23 -0.41
N SER A 86 3.81 15.77 0.29
CA SER A 86 3.92 17.20 0.57
C SER A 86 3.84 18.04 -0.71
N GLY A 87 4.56 17.64 -1.75
CA GLY A 87 4.50 18.26 -3.08
C GLY A 87 3.09 18.22 -3.68
N MET A 88 2.40 17.09 -3.63
CA MET A 88 1.03 16.95 -4.17
C MET A 88 0.05 17.91 -3.46
N TYR A 89 0.09 17.97 -2.13
CA TYR A 89 -0.75 18.90 -1.36
C TYR A 89 -0.36 20.36 -1.59
N PHE A 90 0.93 20.68 -1.70
CA PHE A 90 1.40 22.04 -1.96
C PHE A 90 0.99 22.54 -3.34
N HIS A 91 1.08 21.69 -4.36
CA HIS A 91 0.59 22.01 -5.71
C HIS A 91 -0.91 22.26 -5.71
N GLY A 92 -1.69 21.43 -5.00
CA GLY A 92 -3.10 21.69 -4.73
C GLY A 92 -3.36 23.05 -4.08
N ALA A 93 -2.54 23.43 -3.11
CA ALA A 93 -2.72 24.67 -2.36
C ALA A 93 -2.31 25.96 -3.11
N ARG A 94 -1.47 25.88 -4.15
CA ARG A 94 -0.84 27.08 -4.74
C ARG A 94 -1.03 27.23 -6.24
N PHE A 95 -1.23 26.13 -6.96
CA PHE A 95 -1.21 26.10 -8.42
C PHE A 95 -2.38 25.28 -8.98
N SER A 96 -3.53 25.31 -8.30
CA SER A 96 -4.68 24.49 -8.65
C SER A 96 -5.96 25.30 -8.72
N ASN A 97 -7.01 24.68 -9.27
CA ASN A 97 -8.37 25.19 -9.26
C ASN A 97 -9.26 24.46 -8.24
N TYR A 98 -8.70 23.95 -7.14
CA TYR A 98 -9.41 23.09 -6.19
C TYR A 98 -10.69 23.72 -5.61
N GLU A 99 -10.64 24.96 -5.13
CA GLU A 99 -11.84 25.62 -4.57
C GLU A 99 -12.92 25.83 -5.63
N ALA A 100 -12.53 26.21 -6.85
CA ALA A 100 -13.48 26.35 -7.96
C ALA A 100 -14.10 24.99 -8.32
N TRP A 101 -13.29 23.94 -8.42
CA TRP A 101 -13.76 22.58 -8.65
C TRP A 101 -14.70 22.10 -7.54
N LEU A 102 -14.43 22.45 -6.27
CA LEU A 102 -15.27 22.04 -5.15
C LEU A 102 -16.70 22.61 -5.24
N SER A 103 -16.85 23.81 -5.80
CA SER A 103 -18.14 24.45 -6.06
C SER A 103 -18.89 23.86 -7.27
N ASP A 104 -18.19 23.34 -8.28
CA ASP A 104 -18.79 22.71 -9.47
C ASP A 104 -17.97 21.50 -9.95
N PRO A 105 -18.05 20.37 -9.23
CA PRO A 105 -17.21 19.21 -9.48
C PRO A 105 -17.62 18.42 -10.73
N THR A 106 -18.77 18.73 -11.34
CA THR A 106 -19.27 18.03 -12.53
C THR A 106 -18.83 18.66 -13.85
N HIS A 107 -18.52 19.96 -13.86
CA HIS A 107 -18.14 20.67 -15.10
C HIS A 107 -16.71 21.19 -15.09
N ILE A 108 -16.12 21.46 -13.92
CA ILE A 108 -14.73 21.92 -13.84
C ILE A 108 -13.81 20.71 -13.81
N ALA A 109 -12.75 20.74 -14.61
CA ALA A 109 -11.76 19.67 -14.65
C ALA A 109 -10.67 19.90 -13.57
N PRO A 110 -10.26 18.87 -12.81
CA PRO A 110 -9.17 19.00 -11.85
C PRO A 110 -7.85 19.39 -12.51
N SER A 111 -7.19 20.43 -12.02
CA SER A 111 -5.87 20.87 -12.50
C SER A 111 -5.02 21.37 -11.34
N ALA A 112 -3.76 20.93 -11.26
CA ALA A 112 -2.83 21.31 -10.18
C ALA A 112 -1.39 21.56 -10.66
N GLN A 113 -1.20 21.73 -11.97
CA GLN A 113 0.10 22.01 -12.56
C GLN A 113 -0.03 23.10 -13.62
N VAL A 114 0.81 24.14 -13.50
CA VAL A 114 0.85 25.28 -14.43
C VAL A 114 2.24 25.36 -15.03
N VAL A 115 2.30 25.50 -16.35
CA VAL A 115 3.53 25.55 -17.14
C VAL A 115 3.98 27.00 -17.32
N TRP A 116 5.28 27.26 -17.15
CA TRP A 116 5.84 28.58 -17.39
C TRP A 116 5.89 28.95 -18.90
N PRO A 117 5.59 30.21 -19.27
CA PRO A 117 5.57 30.67 -20.65
C PRO A 117 6.97 31.05 -21.14
N ILE A 118 7.76 30.05 -21.53
CA ILE A 118 9.16 30.26 -21.97
C ILE A 118 9.31 30.10 -23.49
N VAL A 119 8.81 28.99 -24.04
CA VAL A 119 9.08 28.58 -25.45
C VAL A 119 7.81 28.24 -26.22
N GLY A 120 6.65 28.76 -25.81
CA GLY A 120 5.35 28.37 -26.38
C GLY A 120 4.69 27.18 -25.68
N GLN A 121 5.37 26.59 -24.68
CA GLN A 121 4.86 25.47 -23.90
C GLN A 121 3.67 25.83 -23.00
N GLU A 122 3.37 27.11 -22.80
CA GLU A 122 2.14 27.57 -22.15
C GLU A 122 0.86 27.17 -22.89
N ILE A 123 0.97 26.71 -24.15
CA ILE A 123 -0.13 26.04 -24.86
C ILE A 123 -0.67 24.82 -24.09
N LEU A 124 0.15 24.20 -23.23
CA LEU A 124 -0.24 23.10 -22.34
C LEU A 124 -1.15 23.55 -21.20
N ASN A 125 -1.22 24.85 -20.89
CA ASN A 125 -2.16 25.40 -19.91
C ASN A 125 -3.55 25.53 -20.55
N GLY A 126 -4.21 24.38 -20.71
CA GLY A 126 -5.56 24.28 -21.24
C GLY A 126 -6.58 24.99 -20.36
N ASP A 127 -7.69 25.43 -20.94
CA ASP A 127 -8.83 25.94 -20.20
C ASP A 127 -9.60 24.77 -19.56
N VAL A 128 -9.55 24.69 -18.23
CA VAL A 128 -10.14 23.60 -17.43
C VAL A 128 -11.40 24.05 -16.68
N GLY A 129 -11.88 25.27 -16.95
CA GLY A 129 -13.00 25.88 -16.23
C GLY A 129 -12.58 26.59 -14.93
N GLY A 130 -13.54 27.25 -14.28
CA GLY A 130 -13.29 27.99 -13.04
C GLY A 130 -12.38 29.21 -13.20
N GLY A 131 -12.22 29.73 -14.43
CA GLY A 131 -11.29 30.83 -14.73
C GLY A 131 -9.81 30.44 -14.63
N PHE A 132 -9.50 29.15 -14.58
CA PHE A 132 -8.15 28.63 -14.41
C PHE A 132 -7.63 27.97 -15.69
N ARG A 133 -6.33 28.11 -15.93
CA ARG A 133 -5.63 27.45 -17.04
C ARG A 133 -4.42 26.67 -16.53
N GLY A 134 -4.36 25.39 -16.89
CA GLY A 134 -3.30 24.49 -16.44
C GLY A 134 -3.40 23.12 -17.09
N ILE A 135 -2.57 22.20 -16.63
CA ILE A 135 -2.61 20.79 -17.04
C ILE A 135 -3.68 20.09 -16.20
N GLN A 136 -4.66 19.50 -16.89
CA GLN A 136 -5.62 18.60 -16.26
C GLN A 136 -4.91 17.39 -15.65
N ILE A 137 -5.17 17.12 -14.37
CA ILE A 137 -4.59 15.98 -13.64
C ILE A 137 -5.58 14.80 -13.62
N THR A 138 -5.05 13.59 -13.60
CA THR A 138 -5.85 12.35 -13.55
C THR A 138 -5.50 11.45 -12.35
N SER A 139 -4.92 12.04 -11.31
CA SER A 139 -4.47 11.33 -10.10
C SER A 139 -5.55 11.18 -9.03
N GLY A 140 -6.70 11.84 -9.16
CA GLY A 140 -7.82 11.74 -8.21
C GLY A 140 -7.66 12.50 -6.88
N PHE A 141 -6.66 13.38 -6.75
CA PHE A 141 -6.39 14.08 -5.49
C PHE A 141 -7.54 14.99 -5.05
N PHE A 142 -8.23 15.64 -5.98
CA PHE A 142 -9.36 16.52 -5.66
C PHE A 142 -10.51 15.77 -5.00
N GLN A 143 -10.85 14.59 -5.53
CA GLN A 143 -11.88 13.71 -4.97
C GLN A 143 -11.49 13.18 -3.59
N ILE A 144 -10.21 12.86 -3.37
CA ILE A 144 -9.67 12.45 -2.06
C ILE A 144 -9.79 13.60 -1.04
N TRP A 145 -9.42 14.82 -1.43
CA TRP A 145 -9.47 15.99 -0.55
C TRP A 145 -10.91 16.36 -0.18
N ARG A 146 -11.84 16.32 -1.13
CA ARG A 146 -13.28 16.50 -0.85
C ARG A 146 -13.79 15.44 0.12
N ALA A 147 -13.48 14.17 -0.12
CA ALA A 147 -13.85 13.08 0.78
C ALA A 147 -13.25 13.24 2.19
N SER A 148 -12.13 13.96 2.33
CA SER A 148 -11.51 14.25 3.63
C SER A 148 -12.09 15.49 4.33
N GLY A 149 -13.06 16.17 3.72
CA GLY A 149 -13.65 17.40 4.25
C GLY A 149 -12.75 18.64 4.11
N ILE A 150 -11.81 18.64 3.17
CA ILE A 150 -10.96 19.81 2.90
C ILE A 150 -11.75 20.81 2.03
N THR A 151 -11.92 22.04 2.50
CA THR A 151 -12.75 23.06 1.84
C THR A 151 -11.97 24.25 1.28
N ASN A 152 -10.69 24.41 1.63
CA ASN A 152 -9.89 25.55 1.20
C ASN A 152 -8.39 25.24 1.03
N GLU A 153 -7.70 26.13 0.32
CA GLU A 153 -6.27 26.03 0.02
C GLU A 153 -5.37 26.08 1.28
N LEU A 154 -5.80 26.79 2.34
CA LEU A 154 -5.02 26.90 3.57
C LEU A 154 -4.85 25.54 4.26
N GLN A 155 -5.89 24.71 4.28
CA GLN A 155 -5.83 23.35 4.82
C GLN A 155 -4.86 22.45 4.03
N LEU A 156 -4.85 22.57 2.69
CA LEU A 156 -3.89 21.86 1.84
C LEU A 156 -2.46 22.31 2.13
N TYR A 157 -2.25 23.62 2.28
CA TYR A 157 -0.93 24.18 2.62
C TYR A 157 -0.43 23.67 3.98
N CYS A 158 -1.27 23.70 5.01
CA CYS A 158 -0.93 23.16 6.33
C CYS A 158 -0.58 21.67 6.28
N THR A 159 -1.34 20.88 5.51
CA THR A 159 -1.07 19.46 5.29
C THR A 159 0.28 19.24 4.60
N ALA A 160 0.59 20.06 3.59
CA ALA A 160 1.87 20.00 2.90
C ALA A 160 3.07 20.25 3.84
N ILE A 161 2.97 21.28 4.70
CA ILE A 161 4.01 21.57 5.70
C ILE A 161 4.12 20.43 6.72
N GLY A 162 3.00 19.89 7.19
CA GLY A 162 2.98 18.72 8.06
C GLY A 162 3.71 17.54 7.44
N ALA A 163 3.37 17.17 6.21
CA ALA A 163 4.04 16.09 5.48
C ALA A 163 5.55 16.35 5.30
N LEU A 164 5.97 17.59 5.08
CA LEU A 164 7.40 17.95 4.98
C LEU A 164 8.14 17.79 6.33
N VAL A 165 7.50 18.14 7.43
CA VAL A 165 8.03 17.89 8.78
C VAL A 165 8.20 16.37 9.00
N PHE A 166 7.19 15.58 8.64
CA PHE A 166 7.29 14.11 8.71
C PHE A 166 8.39 13.55 7.81
N ALA A 167 8.57 14.08 6.59
CA ALA A 167 9.69 13.69 5.72
C ALA A 167 11.04 13.92 6.41
N SER A 168 11.20 15.07 7.08
CA SER A 168 12.41 15.42 7.83
C SER A 168 12.61 14.51 9.05
N LEU A 169 11.54 14.17 9.77
CA LEU A 169 11.57 13.24 10.89
C LEU A 169 11.93 11.81 10.45
N MET A 170 11.40 11.33 9.33
CA MET A 170 11.76 10.02 8.78
C MET A 170 13.24 9.99 8.39
N LEU A 171 13.75 11.03 7.72
CA LEU A 171 15.16 11.12 7.36
C LEU A 171 16.06 11.11 8.61
N PHE A 172 15.68 11.88 9.65
CA PHE A 172 16.38 11.89 10.92
C PHE A 172 16.35 10.52 11.61
N ALA A 173 15.20 9.83 11.63
CA ALA A 173 15.05 8.51 12.23
C ALA A 173 15.93 7.47 11.51
N GLY A 174 16.01 7.52 10.17
CA GLY A 174 16.90 6.67 9.38
C GLY A 174 18.37 6.86 9.73
N TRP A 175 18.83 8.11 9.83
CA TRP A 175 20.17 8.43 10.30
C TRP A 175 20.40 7.97 11.75
N PHE A 176 19.45 8.24 12.64
CA PHE A 176 19.55 7.94 14.06
C PHE A 176 19.66 6.42 14.29
N HIS A 177 18.81 5.62 13.66
CA HIS A 177 18.81 4.18 13.79
C HIS A 177 19.90 3.45 13.00
N TYR A 178 20.73 4.17 12.25
CA TYR A 178 21.94 3.60 11.64
C TYR A 178 23.22 4.05 12.34
N HIS A 179 23.35 5.35 12.63
CA HIS A 179 24.58 5.94 13.17
C HIS A 179 24.60 6.11 14.68
N LYS A 180 23.45 6.17 15.37
CA LYS A 180 23.38 6.54 16.80
C LYS A 180 22.82 5.45 17.70
N ALA A 181 21.78 4.76 17.25
CA ALA A 181 21.08 3.72 18.00
C ALA A 181 20.69 2.57 17.08
N ALA A 182 21.68 1.82 16.60
CA ALA A 182 21.45 0.74 15.65
C ALA A 182 20.94 -0.53 16.36
N PRO A 183 19.76 -1.06 15.99
CA PRO A 183 19.23 -2.26 16.63
C PRO A 183 20.11 -3.50 16.40
N LYS A 184 20.10 -4.42 17.37
CA LYS A 184 20.69 -5.76 17.26
C LYS A 184 19.82 -6.69 16.42
N LEU A 185 20.43 -7.76 15.87
CA LEU A 185 19.71 -8.74 15.04
C LEU A 185 18.49 -9.35 15.75
N ALA A 186 18.61 -9.64 17.05
CA ALA A 186 17.52 -10.19 17.85
C ALA A 186 16.26 -9.30 17.86
N TRP A 187 16.39 -7.98 17.73
CA TRP A 187 15.26 -7.08 17.63
C TRP A 187 14.54 -7.22 16.28
N PHE A 188 15.28 -7.38 15.18
CA PHE A 188 14.71 -7.60 13.85
C PHE A 188 14.03 -8.97 13.73
N GLN A 189 14.53 -9.97 14.44
CA GLN A 189 14.02 -11.34 14.42
C GLN A 189 12.83 -11.57 15.37
N ASP A 190 12.42 -10.57 16.14
CA ASP A 190 11.23 -10.62 17.01
C ASP A 190 9.95 -10.45 16.18
N VAL A 191 9.63 -11.48 15.40
CA VAL A 191 8.53 -11.49 14.44
C VAL A 191 7.16 -11.50 15.11
N GLU A 192 7.02 -12.14 16.28
CA GLU A 192 5.80 -12.10 17.08
C GLU A 192 5.47 -10.68 17.54
N SER A 193 6.45 -9.95 18.09
CA SER A 193 6.27 -8.55 18.45
C SER A 193 5.99 -7.68 17.24
N MET A 194 6.75 -7.83 16.16
CA MET A 194 6.55 -7.08 14.92
C MET A 194 5.13 -7.25 14.36
N LEU A 195 4.62 -8.48 14.29
CA LEU A 195 3.27 -8.75 13.80
C LEU A 195 2.19 -8.18 14.73
N ASN A 196 2.32 -8.36 16.05
CA ASN A 196 1.36 -7.78 16.99
C ASN A 196 1.28 -6.24 16.85
N HIS A 197 2.43 -5.57 16.76
CA HIS A 197 2.50 -4.11 16.61
C HIS A 197 2.01 -3.65 15.22
N HIS A 198 2.29 -4.37 14.15
CA HIS A 198 1.80 -4.01 12.82
C HIS A 198 0.29 -4.26 12.67
N LEU A 199 -0.22 -5.38 13.17
CA LEU A 199 -1.65 -5.69 13.12
C LEU A 199 -2.42 -4.73 14.04
N ALA A 200 -2.17 -4.72 15.34
CA ALA A 200 -2.96 -3.90 16.26
C ALA A 200 -2.59 -2.40 16.17
N GLY A 201 -1.30 -2.08 16.14
CA GLY A 201 -0.82 -0.70 16.14
C GLY A 201 -0.99 -0.05 14.78
N LEU A 202 -0.22 -0.49 13.78
CA LEU A 202 -0.18 0.18 12.47
C LEU A 202 -1.54 0.09 11.73
N LEU A 203 -2.11 -1.10 11.60
CA LEU A 203 -3.38 -1.30 10.88
C LEU A 203 -4.59 -0.98 11.76
N GLY A 204 -4.65 -1.53 12.98
CA GLY A 204 -5.77 -1.36 13.90
C GLY A 204 -5.97 0.10 14.35
N LEU A 205 -4.98 0.72 15.00
CA LEU A 205 -5.07 2.12 15.42
C LEU A 205 -5.09 3.09 14.24
N GLY A 206 -4.43 2.75 13.13
CA GLY A 206 -4.50 3.52 11.88
C GLY A 206 -5.95 3.61 11.37
N SER A 207 -6.61 2.45 11.22
CA SER A 207 -8.00 2.39 10.77
C SER A 207 -8.97 3.02 11.78
N LEU A 208 -8.72 2.87 13.09
CA LEU A 208 -9.54 3.49 14.14
C LEU A 208 -9.45 5.02 14.08
N SER A 209 -8.25 5.55 13.92
CA SER A 209 -7.99 7.00 13.81
C SER A 209 -8.65 7.57 12.55
N TRP A 210 -8.59 6.83 11.44
CA TRP A 210 -9.24 7.23 10.21
C TRP A 210 -10.77 7.19 10.31
N ALA A 211 -11.36 6.16 10.94
CA ALA A 211 -12.80 6.15 11.24
C ALA A 211 -13.21 7.36 12.10
N GLY A 212 -12.41 7.71 13.11
CA GLY A 212 -12.64 8.91 13.93
C GLY A 212 -12.61 10.20 13.10
N HIS A 213 -11.63 10.36 12.21
CA HIS A 213 -11.60 11.49 11.28
C HIS A 213 -12.83 11.50 10.36
N GLN A 214 -13.22 10.34 9.83
CA GLN A 214 -14.38 10.24 8.95
C GLN A 214 -15.67 10.66 9.64
N ILE A 215 -15.91 10.15 10.86
CA ILE A 215 -17.11 10.43 11.65
C ILE A 215 -17.20 11.91 12.05
N HIS A 216 -16.08 12.50 12.47
CA HIS A 216 -16.09 13.83 13.10
C HIS A 216 -15.76 14.99 12.15
N VAL A 217 -15.21 14.73 10.96
CA VAL A 217 -14.79 15.76 10.00
C VAL A 217 -15.37 15.51 8.61
N SER A 218 -15.06 14.37 8.01
CA SER A 218 -15.45 14.05 6.62
C SER A 218 -16.97 14.06 6.45
N LEU A 219 -17.69 13.31 7.29
CA LEU A 219 -19.13 13.10 7.19
C LEU A 219 -19.92 14.41 7.32
N PRO A 220 -19.74 15.22 8.39
CA PRO A 220 -20.46 16.49 8.53
C PRO A 220 -20.25 17.42 7.34
N ILE A 221 -19.01 17.55 6.87
CA ILE A 221 -18.66 18.49 5.79
C ILE A 221 -19.22 18.00 4.45
N ASN A 222 -19.10 16.72 4.13
CA ASN A 222 -19.64 16.18 2.87
C ASN A 222 -21.17 16.27 2.84
N GLN A 223 -21.86 16.09 3.98
CA GLN A 223 -23.31 16.29 4.04
C GLN A 223 -23.74 17.72 3.64
N PHE A 224 -22.96 18.74 4.01
CA PHE A 224 -23.21 20.11 3.56
C PHE A 224 -22.84 20.32 2.08
N LEU A 225 -21.71 19.78 1.64
CA LEU A 225 -21.26 19.88 0.24
C LEU A 225 -22.25 19.20 -0.72
N ASP A 226 -22.81 18.07 -0.33
CA ASP A 226 -23.78 17.32 -1.13
C ASP A 226 -25.18 17.99 -1.10
N ALA A 227 -25.45 18.81 -0.07
CA ALA A 227 -26.61 19.69 -0.02
C ALA A 227 -26.43 21.00 -0.82
N GLY A 228 -25.30 21.19 -1.49
CA GLY A 228 -25.02 22.36 -2.32
C GLY A 228 -24.67 23.63 -1.54
N VAL A 229 -24.24 23.50 -0.28
CA VAL A 229 -23.75 24.64 0.52
C VAL A 229 -22.37 25.05 0.01
N ASP A 230 -22.16 26.36 -0.17
CA ASP A 230 -20.87 26.89 -0.60
C ASP A 230 -19.78 26.52 0.42
N PRO A 231 -18.60 26.02 -0.01
CA PRO A 231 -17.53 25.60 0.89
C PRO A 231 -17.08 26.66 1.92
N LYS A 232 -17.28 27.95 1.62
CA LYS A 232 -16.93 29.07 2.52
C LYS A 232 -17.93 29.28 3.65
N GLU A 233 -19.16 28.82 3.47
CA GLU A 233 -20.24 28.92 4.45
C GLU A 233 -20.30 27.69 5.38
N ILE A 234 -19.57 26.62 5.03
CA ILE A 234 -19.50 25.40 5.86
C ILE A 234 -18.65 25.69 7.10
N PRO A 235 -19.15 25.38 8.33
CA PRO A 235 -18.37 25.50 9.55
C PRO A 235 -17.03 24.76 9.45
N LEU A 236 -15.97 25.31 10.04
CA LEU A 236 -14.66 24.66 9.98
C LEU A 236 -14.66 23.36 10.80
N PRO A 237 -13.79 22.37 10.46
CA PRO A 237 -13.76 21.07 11.14
C PRO A 237 -13.73 21.11 12.67
N HIS A 238 -13.02 22.08 13.25
CA HIS A 238 -12.91 22.22 14.70
C HIS A 238 -14.21 22.69 15.37
N GLU A 239 -15.11 23.36 14.65
CA GLU A 239 -16.41 23.78 15.16
C GLU A 239 -17.32 22.58 15.38
N PHE A 240 -17.29 21.57 14.51
CA PHE A 240 -18.02 20.31 14.72
C PHE A 240 -17.52 19.53 15.94
N ILE A 241 -16.24 19.65 16.28
CA ILE A 241 -15.66 19.00 17.47
C ILE A 241 -16.02 19.75 18.75
N LEU A 242 -15.92 21.07 18.74
CA LEU A 242 -16.12 21.91 19.92
C LEU A 242 -17.60 22.17 20.22
N ASN A 243 -18.45 22.22 19.19
CA ASN A 243 -19.87 22.47 19.31
C ASN A 243 -20.68 21.20 19.01
N ARG A 244 -20.99 20.44 20.06
CA ARG A 244 -21.80 19.23 19.96
C ARG A 244 -23.18 19.49 19.36
N ASP A 245 -23.76 20.67 19.59
CA ASP A 245 -25.11 20.99 19.09
C ASP A 245 -25.13 21.10 17.56
N LEU A 246 -24.00 21.46 16.94
CA LEU A 246 -23.86 21.48 15.48
C LEU A 246 -23.87 20.06 14.89
N LEU A 247 -23.13 19.14 15.50
CA LEU A 247 -23.17 17.72 15.11
C LEU A 247 -24.54 17.08 15.40
N ALA A 248 -25.16 17.41 16.53
CA ALA A 248 -26.46 16.87 16.90
C ALA A 248 -27.61 17.33 15.97
N GLN A 249 -27.44 18.46 15.26
CA GLN A 249 -28.39 18.88 14.22
C GLN A 249 -28.31 18.00 12.97
N LEU A 250 -27.12 17.51 12.61
CA LEU A 250 -26.92 16.60 11.48
C LEU A 250 -27.25 15.15 11.86
N TYR A 251 -26.83 14.75 13.06
CA TYR A 251 -26.93 13.41 13.61
C TYR A 251 -27.48 13.47 15.04
N PRO A 252 -28.82 13.44 15.24
CA PRO A 252 -29.48 13.57 16.55
C PRO A 252 -28.90 12.66 17.64
N SER A 253 -28.41 11.48 17.28
CA SER A 253 -27.74 10.53 18.18
C SER A 253 -26.54 11.09 18.94
N PHE A 254 -25.86 12.13 18.44
CA PHE A 254 -24.74 12.78 19.16
C PHE A 254 -25.17 13.47 20.46
N SER A 255 -26.45 13.81 20.62
CA SER A 255 -26.98 14.37 21.88
C SER A 255 -26.88 13.40 23.07
N GLU A 256 -26.90 12.09 22.81
CA GLU A 256 -26.78 11.02 23.81
C GLU A 256 -25.33 10.83 24.31
N GLY A 257 -24.36 11.47 23.64
CA GLY A 257 -22.94 11.36 23.94
C GLY A 257 -22.39 9.94 23.75
N ALA A 258 -21.38 9.57 24.55
CA ALA A 258 -20.76 8.25 24.50
C ALA A 258 -21.54 7.17 25.28
N THR A 259 -22.69 7.51 25.89
CA THR A 259 -23.47 6.56 26.70
C THR A 259 -23.88 5.31 25.91
N PRO A 260 -24.38 5.40 24.66
CA PRO A 260 -24.75 4.22 23.89
C PRO A 260 -23.57 3.28 23.60
N PHE A 261 -22.34 3.81 23.49
CA PHE A 261 -21.13 3.01 23.31
C PHE A 261 -20.83 2.15 24.55
N PHE A 262 -20.77 2.76 25.74
CA PHE A 262 -20.44 2.07 27.00
C PHE A 262 -21.56 1.14 27.48
N THR A 263 -22.79 1.37 27.06
CA THR A 263 -23.95 0.51 27.37
C THR A 263 -24.21 -0.56 26.32
N LEU A 264 -23.39 -0.63 25.26
CA LEU A 264 -23.55 -1.53 24.12
C LEU A 264 -24.88 -1.36 23.35
N ASN A 265 -25.52 -0.19 23.46
CA ASN A 265 -26.71 0.17 22.69
C ASN A 265 -26.34 0.79 21.33
N TRP A 266 -25.57 0.05 20.55
CA TRP A 266 -24.98 0.52 19.27
C TRP A 266 -25.97 0.86 18.14
N PRO A 267 -27.22 0.36 18.07
CA PRO A 267 -28.16 0.77 17.03
C PRO A 267 -28.42 2.29 16.97
N LYS A 268 -28.09 3.02 18.05
CA LYS A 268 -28.15 4.48 18.11
C LYS A 268 -27.22 5.19 17.13
N TYR A 269 -26.17 4.54 16.63
CA TYR A 269 -25.18 5.16 15.75
C TYR A 269 -25.44 4.95 14.24
N ALA A 270 -26.60 4.36 13.87
CA ALA A 270 -26.92 3.99 12.48
C ALA A 270 -26.98 5.19 11.50
N GLU A 271 -27.09 6.42 11.99
CA GLU A 271 -27.13 7.64 11.18
C GLU A 271 -25.79 7.94 10.49
N PHE A 272 -24.67 7.64 11.15
CA PHE A 272 -23.31 7.92 10.67
C PHE A 272 -22.43 6.65 10.54
N LEU A 273 -22.89 5.52 11.10
CA LEU A 273 -22.34 4.18 10.87
C LEU A 273 -23.38 3.33 10.14
N SER A 274 -23.48 3.50 8.82
CA SER A 274 -24.50 2.84 8.02
C SER A 274 -24.01 1.53 7.39
N PHE A 275 -24.94 0.82 6.74
CA PHE A 275 -24.65 -0.35 5.92
C PHE A 275 -25.61 -0.37 4.72
N ARG A 276 -25.63 0.73 3.95
CA ARG A 276 -26.59 0.95 2.86
C ARG A 276 -26.26 0.06 1.65
N GLY A 277 -25.00 0.02 1.28
CA GLY A 277 -24.53 -0.61 0.05
C GLY A 277 -24.91 0.18 -1.20
N GLY A 278 -24.11 0.03 -2.25
CA GLY A 278 -24.26 0.79 -3.50
C GLY A 278 -23.57 2.16 -3.44
N LEU A 279 -24.05 3.06 -4.29
CA LEU A 279 -23.44 4.39 -4.50
C LEU A 279 -24.40 5.48 -4.01
N ASP A 280 -23.82 6.57 -3.53
CA ASP A 280 -24.52 7.82 -3.31
C ASP A 280 -24.99 8.39 -4.66
N PRO A 281 -26.30 8.60 -4.88
CA PRO A 281 -26.82 9.07 -6.16
C PRO A 281 -26.41 10.50 -6.50
N ILE A 282 -25.96 11.30 -5.54
CA ILE A 282 -25.51 12.69 -5.76
C ILE A 282 -24.08 12.69 -6.29
N THR A 283 -23.21 11.90 -5.66
CA THR A 283 -21.77 11.96 -5.93
C THR A 283 -21.28 10.86 -6.86
N GLY A 284 -22.03 9.76 -7.01
CA GLY A 284 -21.60 8.55 -7.71
C GLY A 284 -20.49 7.77 -7.00
N GLY A 285 -20.11 8.18 -5.78
CA GLY A 285 -19.16 7.47 -4.93
C GLY A 285 -19.83 6.56 -3.90
N LEU A 286 -19.07 5.76 -3.17
CA LEU A 286 -19.56 5.02 -2.01
C LEU A 286 -20.06 5.96 -0.90
N TRP A 287 -21.04 5.50 -0.13
CA TRP A 287 -21.49 6.21 1.06
C TRP A 287 -20.34 6.34 2.07
N LEU A 288 -19.96 7.58 2.40
CA LEU A 288 -18.88 7.83 3.37
C LEU A 288 -19.18 7.24 4.76
N SER A 289 -20.46 7.10 5.12
CA SER A 289 -20.89 6.49 6.39
C SER A 289 -20.73 4.97 6.38
N ASP A 290 -20.88 4.32 5.22
CA ASP A 290 -20.53 2.91 5.05
C ASP A 290 -19.01 2.72 5.13
N ILE A 291 -18.23 3.64 4.55
CA ILE A 291 -16.75 3.62 4.64
C ILE A 291 -16.29 3.83 6.09
N ALA A 292 -16.89 4.75 6.84
CA ALA A 292 -16.58 4.96 8.27
C ALA A 292 -16.86 3.69 9.09
N HIS A 293 -18.00 3.05 8.85
CA HIS A 293 -18.34 1.79 9.50
C HIS A 293 -17.39 0.65 9.10
N HIS A 294 -17.00 0.58 7.83
CA HIS A 294 -15.99 -0.36 7.34
C HIS A 294 -14.65 -0.18 8.08
N HIS A 295 -14.14 1.04 8.21
CA HIS A 295 -12.89 1.30 8.92
C HIS A 295 -12.97 0.97 10.42
N LEU A 296 -14.11 1.22 11.06
CA LEU A 296 -14.32 0.82 12.45
C LEU A 296 -14.30 -0.70 12.61
N ALA A 297 -14.96 -1.44 11.72
CA ALA A 297 -14.95 -2.91 11.73
C ALA A 297 -13.54 -3.47 11.48
N ILE A 298 -12.81 -2.92 10.50
CA ILE A 298 -11.41 -3.27 10.22
C ILE A 298 -10.51 -2.99 11.43
N ALA A 299 -10.71 -1.84 12.09
CA ALA A 299 -9.93 -1.49 13.28
C ALA A 299 -10.10 -2.53 14.38
N ILE A 300 -11.33 -2.92 14.70
CA ILE A 300 -11.62 -3.94 15.71
C ILE A 300 -11.00 -5.29 15.33
N LEU A 301 -11.14 -5.71 14.06
CA LEU A 301 -10.56 -6.94 13.55
C LEU A 301 -9.04 -6.97 13.77
N PHE A 302 -8.34 -5.93 13.36
CA PHE A 302 -6.88 -5.87 13.43
C PHE A 302 -6.36 -5.65 14.85
N LEU A 303 -7.07 -4.88 15.68
CA LEU A 303 -6.77 -4.75 17.10
C LEU A 303 -6.84 -6.12 17.80
N ILE A 304 -7.87 -6.92 17.54
CA ILE A 304 -7.97 -8.27 18.11
C ILE A 304 -6.89 -9.19 17.52
N ALA A 305 -6.69 -9.17 16.20
CA ALA A 305 -5.69 -10.02 15.53
C ALA A 305 -4.26 -9.77 16.04
N GLY A 306 -3.90 -8.53 16.34
CA GLY A 306 -2.58 -8.18 16.89
C GLY A 306 -2.35 -8.58 18.35
N HIS A 307 -3.26 -9.32 18.98
CA HIS A 307 -3.07 -9.94 20.31
C HIS A 307 -2.94 -11.46 20.23
N MET A 308 -2.74 -12.03 19.04
CA MET A 308 -2.64 -13.47 18.83
C MET A 308 -1.28 -14.06 19.25
N TYR A 309 -0.18 -13.34 19.03
CA TYR A 309 1.16 -13.91 19.16
C TYR A 309 1.77 -13.69 20.55
N ARG A 310 2.51 -14.71 21.02
CA ARG A 310 3.09 -14.71 22.37
C ARG A 310 4.23 -13.69 22.47
N THR A 311 4.21 -12.91 23.55
CA THR A 311 5.28 -11.97 23.93
C THR A 311 5.69 -12.22 25.39
N ASN A 312 6.16 -11.19 26.12
CA ASN A 312 6.74 -11.31 27.46
C ASN A 312 5.79 -11.85 28.54
N TRP A 313 4.46 -11.76 28.35
CA TRP A 313 3.47 -12.19 29.35
C TRP A 313 3.05 -13.65 29.23
N GLY A 314 3.68 -14.44 28.35
CA GLY A 314 3.46 -15.88 28.22
C GLY A 314 2.12 -16.30 27.59
N ILE A 315 1.21 -15.36 27.32
CA ILE A 315 -0.08 -15.59 26.65
C ILE A 315 0.09 -15.37 25.15
N GLY A 316 -0.53 -16.22 24.33
CA GLY A 316 -0.51 -16.16 22.86
C GLY A 316 0.16 -17.38 22.23
N HIS A 317 0.34 -17.34 20.92
CA HIS A 317 0.94 -18.42 20.14
C HIS A 317 2.38 -18.10 19.72
N GLY A 318 3.28 -19.11 19.76
CA GLY A 318 4.56 -19.03 19.06
C GLY A 318 4.38 -19.40 17.58
N LEU A 319 4.88 -18.59 16.66
CA LEU A 319 4.70 -18.83 15.22
C LEU A 319 5.35 -20.14 14.78
N LYS A 320 6.53 -20.43 15.33
CA LYS A 320 7.23 -21.69 15.09
C LYS A 320 6.40 -22.90 15.52
N ASP A 321 5.78 -22.84 16.70
CA ASP A 321 4.91 -23.90 17.22
C ASP A 321 3.70 -24.13 16.29
N ILE A 322 3.08 -23.05 15.80
CA ILE A 322 1.99 -23.14 14.82
C ILE A 322 2.50 -23.85 13.56
N LEU A 323 3.58 -23.38 12.95
CA LEU A 323 4.10 -23.92 11.69
C LEU A 323 4.43 -25.42 11.80
N GLU A 324 5.16 -25.81 12.84
CA GLU A 324 5.58 -27.21 13.04
C GLU A 324 4.41 -28.16 13.37
N ALA A 325 3.32 -27.65 13.95
CA ALA A 325 2.12 -28.42 14.18
C ALA A 325 1.37 -28.79 12.87
N HIS A 326 1.51 -27.98 11.82
CA HIS A 326 0.79 -28.17 10.56
C HIS A 326 1.57 -29.07 9.58
N LYS A 327 1.29 -30.37 9.66
CA LYS A 327 1.82 -31.41 8.78
C LYS A 327 0.73 -32.42 8.41
N GLY A 328 0.81 -32.98 7.20
CA GLY A 328 -0.18 -33.92 6.67
C GLY A 328 0.47 -35.13 5.98
N PRO A 329 -0.34 -36.15 5.64
CA PRO A 329 0.17 -37.40 5.07
C PRO A 329 0.90 -37.21 3.73
N PHE A 330 0.56 -36.18 2.96
CA PHE A 330 1.16 -35.89 1.65
C PHE A 330 2.34 -34.92 1.70
N THR A 331 2.49 -34.17 2.80
CA THR A 331 3.39 -33.00 2.89
C THR A 331 4.66 -33.26 3.70
N GLY A 332 4.91 -34.50 4.11
CA GLY A 332 6.14 -34.87 4.82
C GLY A 332 6.25 -34.17 6.18
N GLN A 333 7.33 -33.41 6.38
CA GLN A 333 7.57 -32.62 7.59
C GLN A 333 6.78 -31.30 7.62
N GLY A 334 5.93 -31.03 6.62
CA GLY A 334 5.07 -29.84 6.59
C GLY A 334 5.89 -28.55 6.54
N HIS A 335 5.54 -27.58 7.39
CA HIS A 335 6.16 -26.25 7.42
C HIS A 335 7.40 -26.14 8.30
N LYS A 336 7.97 -27.28 8.75
CA LYS A 336 9.19 -27.28 9.56
C LYS A 336 10.29 -26.52 8.82
N GLY A 337 10.93 -25.58 9.50
CA GLY A 337 12.02 -24.80 8.92
C GLY A 337 11.63 -23.45 8.32
N LEU A 338 10.34 -23.20 8.08
CA LEU A 338 9.88 -21.98 7.44
C LEU A 338 10.05 -20.74 8.35
N TYR A 339 9.91 -20.93 9.68
CA TYR A 339 10.17 -19.86 10.65
C TYR A 339 11.62 -19.37 10.55
N GLU A 340 12.58 -20.29 10.47
CA GLU A 340 13.99 -19.94 10.30
C GLU A 340 14.23 -19.24 8.97
N ILE A 341 13.67 -19.73 7.85
CA ILE A 341 13.80 -19.07 6.54
C ILE A 341 13.38 -17.59 6.61
N LEU A 342 12.21 -17.32 7.21
CA LEU A 342 11.63 -15.98 7.25
C LEU A 342 12.25 -15.06 8.32
N THR A 343 13.08 -15.60 9.21
CA THR A 343 13.83 -14.83 10.22
C THR A 343 15.30 -14.66 9.86
N THR A 344 15.82 -15.44 8.92
CA THR A 344 17.24 -15.36 8.49
C THR A 344 17.44 -14.82 7.08
N SER A 345 16.40 -14.74 6.25
CA SER A 345 16.50 -14.18 4.89
C SER A 345 15.55 -12.99 4.67
N TRP A 346 16.12 -11.82 4.39
CA TRP A 346 15.37 -10.65 3.94
C TRP A 346 14.77 -10.84 2.55
N HIS A 347 15.45 -11.60 1.67
CA HIS A 347 14.94 -11.91 0.34
C HIS A 347 13.70 -12.81 0.35
N ALA A 348 13.65 -13.80 1.26
CA ALA A 348 12.46 -14.62 1.44
C ALA A 348 11.25 -13.78 1.87
N GLN A 349 11.44 -12.89 2.84
CA GLN A 349 10.38 -11.98 3.29
C GLN A 349 9.96 -11.00 2.20
N LEU A 350 10.93 -10.37 1.52
CA LEU A 350 10.65 -9.42 0.44
C LEU A 350 9.89 -10.09 -0.71
N SER A 351 10.23 -11.34 -1.06
CA SER A 351 9.50 -12.10 -2.06
C SER A 351 8.03 -12.27 -1.70
N ILE A 352 7.72 -12.74 -0.48
CA ILE A 352 6.33 -12.94 -0.05
C ILE A 352 5.58 -11.61 0.00
N ASN A 353 6.21 -10.58 0.58
CA ASN A 353 5.60 -9.26 0.71
C ASN A 353 5.29 -8.63 -0.65
N LEU A 354 6.19 -8.74 -1.62
CA LEU A 354 5.97 -8.26 -2.99
C LEU A 354 4.86 -9.04 -3.71
N ALA A 355 4.78 -10.36 -3.52
CA ALA A 355 3.73 -11.17 -4.12
C ALA A 355 2.35 -10.75 -3.60
N MET A 356 2.23 -10.57 -2.29
CA MET A 356 0.99 -10.15 -1.63
C MET A 356 0.63 -8.70 -1.95
N LEU A 357 1.59 -7.77 -1.87
CA LEU A 357 1.36 -6.35 -2.16
C LEU A 357 1.03 -6.12 -3.64
N GLY A 358 1.72 -6.80 -4.56
CA GLY A 358 1.43 -6.68 -5.98
C GLY A 358 0.03 -7.20 -6.33
N SER A 359 -0.36 -8.34 -5.76
CA SER A 359 -1.71 -8.89 -5.91
C SER A 359 -2.77 -7.98 -5.29
N LEU A 360 -2.53 -7.45 -4.08
CA LEU A 360 -3.43 -6.50 -3.42
C LEU A 360 -3.58 -5.22 -4.26
N THR A 361 -2.51 -4.72 -4.87
CA THR A 361 -2.53 -3.53 -5.72
C THR A 361 -3.42 -3.75 -6.96
N ILE A 362 -3.39 -4.94 -7.57
CA ILE A 362 -4.31 -5.33 -8.65
C ILE A 362 -5.75 -5.41 -8.16
N VAL A 363 -5.98 -5.99 -6.97
CA VAL A 363 -7.32 -6.04 -6.36
C VAL A 363 -7.85 -4.63 -6.09
N VAL A 364 -7.01 -3.70 -5.62
CA VAL A 364 -7.36 -2.28 -5.46
C VAL A 364 -7.81 -1.67 -6.79
N ALA A 365 -7.09 -1.94 -7.90
CA ALA A 365 -7.50 -1.49 -9.22
C ALA A 365 -8.93 -1.97 -9.56
N HIS A 366 -9.18 -3.27 -9.39
CA HIS A 366 -10.48 -3.88 -9.68
C HIS A 366 -11.61 -3.36 -8.78
N HIS A 367 -11.34 -3.18 -7.49
CA HIS A 367 -12.34 -2.70 -6.54
C HIS A 367 -12.65 -1.21 -6.75
N MET A 368 -11.65 -0.37 -6.98
CA MET A 368 -11.87 1.08 -7.11
C MET A 368 -12.66 1.47 -8.36
N TYR A 369 -12.48 0.78 -9.49
CA TYR A 369 -13.25 1.13 -10.70
C TYR A 369 -14.71 0.70 -10.62
N SER A 370 -14.98 -0.44 -9.97
CA SER A 370 -16.32 -1.01 -9.86
C SER A 370 -17.09 -0.50 -8.63
N MET A 371 -16.39 -0.02 -7.61
CA MET A 371 -16.93 0.58 -6.39
C MET A 371 -16.20 1.89 -6.08
N PRO A 372 -16.45 2.98 -6.85
CA PRO A 372 -15.72 4.24 -6.71
C PRO A 372 -15.80 4.80 -5.28
N PRO A 373 -14.70 4.86 -4.52
CA PRO A 373 -14.77 5.19 -3.10
C PRO A 373 -14.87 6.69 -2.81
N TYR A 374 -14.67 7.55 -3.81
CA TYR A 374 -14.60 8.99 -3.63
C TYR A 374 -15.73 9.72 -4.39
N PRO A 375 -16.26 10.83 -3.84
CA PRO A 375 -17.25 11.66 -4.51
C PRO A 375 -16.79 12.15 -5.88
N TYR A 376 -17.67 12.08 -6.88
CA TYR A 376 -17.44 12.53 -8.27
C TYR A 376 -16.32 11.82 -9.02
N LEU A 377 -15.78 10.72 -8.48
CA LEU A 377 -14.76 9.93 -9.16
C LEU A 377 -15.35 9.10 -10.31
N ALA A 378 -16.57 8.59 -10.17
CA ALA A 378 -17.20 7.71 -11.15
C ALA A 378 -17.44 8.36 -12.52
N VAL A 379 -17.68 9.68 -12.51
CA VAL A 379 -17.92 10.48 -13.73
C VAL A 379 -16.64 11.09 -14.30
N ASP A 380 -15.52 11.01 -13.59
CA ASP A 380 -14.20 11.37 -14.08
C ASP A 380 -13.50 10.16 -14.74
N TYR A 381 -13.86 9.91 -16.00
CA TYR A 381 -13.39 8.75 -16.75
C TYR A 381 -11.87 8.70 -16.93
N GLY A 382 -11.24 9.87 -17.08
CA GLY A 382 -9.79 9.98 -17.24
C GLY A 382 -9.06 9.51 -15.97
N THR A 383 -9.54 9.95 -14.82
CA THR A 383 -9.02 9.51 -13.52
C THR A 383 -9.27 8.02 -13.27
N GLN A 384 -10.47 7.50 -13.56
CA GLN A 384 -10.78 6.07 -13.41
C GLN A 384 -9.83 5.18 -14.23
N LEU A 385 -9.67 5.49 -15.51
CA LEU A 385 -8.75 4.75 -16.39
C LEU A 385 -7.30 4.84 -15.91
N SER A 386 -6.87 6.05 -15.50
CA SER A 386 -5.51 6.30 -15.03
C SER A 386 -5.20 5.52 -13.76
N LEU A 387 -6.09 5.57 -12.76
CA LEU A 387 -5.92 4.85 -11.50
C LEU A 387 -5.93 3.33 -11.70
N PHE A 388 -6.85 2.80 -12.52
CA PHE A 388 -6.89 1.37 -12.82
C PHE A 388 -5.58 0.90 -13.48
N THR A 389 -5.18 1.57 -14.56
CA THR A 389 -3.97 1.21 -15.31
C THR A 389 -2.72 1.36 -14.46
N HIS A 390 -2.63 2.44 -13.67
CA HIS A 390 -1.52 2.70 -12.76
C HIS A 390 -1.33 1.56 -11.74
N HIS A 391 -2.40 1.18 -11.03
CA HIS A 391 -2.35 0.13 -10.03
C HIS A 391 -2.11 -1.26 -10.64
N MET A 392 -2.67 -1.53 -11.83
CA MET A 392 -2.39 -2.76 -12.58
C MET A 392 -0.90 -2.90 -12.92
N TRP A 393 -0.27 -1.83 -13.43
CA TRP A 393 1.15 -1.84 -13.77
C TRP A 393 2.03 -2.00 -12.54
N ILE A 394 1.78 -1.23 -11.48
CA ILE A 394 2.53 -1.37 -10.23
C ILE A 394 2.41 -2.80 -9.70
N GLY A 395 1.20 -3.35 -9.65
CA GLY A 395 0.98 -4.71 -9.19
C GLY A 395 1.74 -5.75 -10.02
N GLY A 396 1.76 -5.60 -11.34
CA GLY A 396 2.56 -6.44 -12.24
C GLY A 396 4.06 -6.38 -11.96
N PHE A 397 4.63 -5.17 -11.79
CA PHE A 397 6.04 -4.99 -11.44
C PHE A 397 6.40 -5.64 -10.10
N LEU A 398 5.53 -5.47 -9.09
CA LEU A 398 5.75 -6.06 -7.77
C LEU A 398 5.68 -7.59 -7.81
N ILE A 399 4.74 -8.19 -8.54
CA ILE A 399 4.65 -9.65 -8.71
C ILE A 399 5.88 -10.23 -9.41
N VAL A 400 6.39 -9.56 -10.45
CA VAL A 400 7.64 -9.97 -11.11
C VAL A 400 8.83 -9.84 -10.15
N GLY A 401 8.90 -8.74 -9.39
CA GLY A 401 9.90 -8.54 -8.34
C GLY A 401 9.85 -9.64 -7.26
N ALA A 402 8.65 -10.12 -6.91
CA ALA A 402 8.47 -11.22 -5.97
C ALA A 402 9.14 -12.51 -6.45
N ALA A 403 8.97 -12.85 -7.73
CA ALA A 403 9.61 -14.00 -8.34
C ALA A 403 11.14 -13.83 -8.44
N ALA A 404 11.62 -12.61 -8.74
CA ALA A 404 13.05 -12.31 -8.75
C ALA A 404 13.67 -12.53 -7.37
N HIS A 405 13.06 -12.01 -6.30
CA HIS A 405 13.57 -12.20 -4.94
C HIS A 405 13.40 -13.63 -4.42
N ALA A 406 12.39 -14.38 -4.88
CA ALA A 406 12.31 -15.82 -4.62
C ALA A 406 13.52 -16.55 -5.22
N ALA A 407 13.90 -16.23 -6.45
CA ALA A 407 15.07 -16.81 -7.10
C ALA A 407 16.38 -16.39 -6.41
N ILE A 408 16.51 -15.13 -5.99
CA ILE A 408 17.68 -14.65 -5.23
C ILE A 408 17.81 -15.41 -3.90
N PHE A 409 16.70 -15.57 -3.16
CA PHE A 409 16.65 -16.41 -1.95
C PHE A 409 17.13 -17.84 -2.23
N MET A 410 16.63 -18.47 -3.30
CA MET A 410 17.01 -19.84 -3.67
C MET A 410 18.51 -19.98 -4.03
N VAL A 411 19.15 -18.90 -4.47
CA VAL A 411 20.58 -18.90 -4.83
C VAL A 411 21.48 -18.61 -3.64
N ARG A 412 21.11 -17.63 -2.80
CA ARG A 412 21.99 -17.09 -1.75
C ARG A 412 21.75 -17.71 -0.38
N ASP A 413 20.48 -17.91 -0.02
CA ASP A 413 20.09 -18.13 1.38
C ASP A 413 19.48 -19.52 1.62
N TYR A 414 19.08 -20.22 0.55
CA TYR A 414 18.54 -21.58 0.67
C TYR A 414 19.68 -22.58 0.95
N ASP A 415 19.59 -23.23 2.11
CA ASP A 415 20.50 -24.31 2.50
C ASP A 415 19.80 -25.67 2.48
N PRO A 416 20.14 -26.59 1.57
CA PRO A 416 19.52 -27.92 1.49
C PRO A 416 19.93 -28.84 2.66
N THR A 417 21.02 -28.54 3.39
CA THR A 417 21.52 -29.44 4.46
C THR A 417 20.65 -29.40 5.71
N THR A 418 19.96 -28.28 5.94
CA THR A 418 19.03 -28.07 7.05
C THR A 418 17.56 -28.32 6.68
N ARG A 419 17.29 -28.62 5.40
CA ARG A 419 15.94 -28.71 4.82
C ARG A 419 15.69 -30.10 4.24
N TYR A 420 15.15 -30.98 5.07
CA TYR A 420 14.84 -32.36 4.66
C TYR A 420 13.35 -32.64 4.75
N ASN A 421 12.76 -32.93 3.58
CA ASN A 421 11.39 -33.41 3.43
C ASN A 421 10.30 -32.49 4.01
N ASP A 422 10.58 -31.19 4.08
CA ASP A 422 9.60 -30.13 4.25
C ASP A 422 8.89 -29.80 2.92
N LEU A 423 7.97 -28.85 2.94
CA LEU A 423 7.22 -28.45 1.75
C LEU A 423 8.12 -27.93 0.61
N LEU A 424 9.12 -27.10 0.92
CA LEU A 424 9.96 -26.47 -0.10
C LEU A 424 10.83 -27.51 -0.81
N ASP A 425 11.51 -28.37 -0.06
CA ASP A 425 12.30 -29.47 -0.61
C ASP A 425 11.43 -30.41 -1.47
N ARG A 426 10.22 -30.73 -1.01
CA ARG A 426 9.30 -31.57 -1.77
C ARG A 426 8.92 -30.94 -3.11
N VAL A 427 8.58 -29.64 -3.15
CA VAL A 427 8.29 -28.91 -4.40
C VAL A 427 9.47 -29.02 -5.37
N LEU A 428 10.70 -28.84 -4.89
CA LEU A 428 11.90 -28.94 -5.73
C LEU A 428 12.08 -30.34 -6.33
N ARG A 429 11.74 -31.40 -5.59
CA ARG A 429 11.87 -32.79 -6.06
C ARG A 429 10.92 -33.18 -7.20
N HIS A 430 9.85 -32.43 -7.44
CA HIS A 430 8.94 -32.66 -8.56
C HIS A 430 8.75 -31.41 -9.44
N ARG A 431 9.74 -30.52 -9.44
CA ARG A 431 9.73 -29.27 -10.24
C ARG A 431 9.49 -29.52 -11.72
N ASP A 432 10.06 -30.59 -12.29
CA ASP A 432 9.90 -30.89 -13.72
C ASP A 432 8.45 -31.21 -14.08
N ALA A 433 7.73 -31.90 -13.17
CA ALA A 433 6.31 -32.16 -13.35
C ALA A 433 5.48 -30.87 -13.25
N ILE A 434 5.78 -29.98 -12.29
CA ILE A 434 5.09 -28.69 -12.17
C ILE A 434 5.28 -27.88 -13.47
N ILE A 435 6.52 -27.77 -13.95
CA ILE A 435 6.84 -26.99 -15.15
C ILE A 435 6.23 -27.63 -16.41
N SER A 436 6.24 -28.95 -16.56
CA SER A 436 5.67 -29.61 -17.73
C SER A 436 4.15 -29.44 -17.80
N HIS A 437 3.45 -29.53 -16.66
CA HIS A 437 2.00 -29.32 -16.61
C HIS A 437 1.63 -27.86 -16.87
N LEU A 438 2.39 -26.91 -16.32
CA LEU A 438 2.20 -25.49 -16.60
C LEU A 438 2.45 -25.19 -18.08
N ASN A 439 3.50 -25.76 -18.68
CA ASN A 439 3.77 -25.62 -20.12
C ASN A 439 2.61 -26.12 -20.97
N TRP A 440 2.10 -27.32 -20.68
CA TRP A 440 0.91 -27.86 -21.34
C TRP A 440 -0.31 -26.94 -21.19
N ALA A 441 -0.56 -26.43 -19.98
CA ALA A 441 -1.68 -25.53 -19.72
C ALA A 441 -1.54 -24.22 -20.53
N CYS A 442 -0.34 -23.65 -20.61
CA CYS A 442 -0.06 -22.46 -21.43
C CYS A 442 -0.30 -22.71 -22.92
N ILE A 443 0.13 -23.87 -23.45
CA ILE A 443 -0.11 -24.27 -24.84
C ILE A 443 -1.61 -24.42 -25.09
N PHE A 444 -2.31 -25.13 -24.19
CA PHE A 444 -3.76 -25.31 -24.27
C PHE A 444 -4.49 -23.98 -24.28
N LEU A 445 -4.20 -23.09 -23.32
CA LEU A 445 -4.80 -21.75 -23.25
C LEU A 445 -4.47 -20.94 -24.50
N GLY A 446 -3.24 -20.98 -25.01
CA GLY A 446 -2.85 -20.27 -26.24
C GLY A 446 -3.69 -20.71 -27.45
N PHE A 447 -3.84 -22.01 -27.68
CA PHE A 447 -4.66 -22.53 -28.77
C PHE A 447 -6.16 -22.23 -28.59
N HIS A 448 -6.68 -22.35 -27.37
CA HIS A 448 -8.13 -22.24 -27.10
C HIS A 448 -8.58 -20.84 -26.65
N SER A 449 -7.70 -19.86 -26.68
CA SER A 449 -8.05 -18.43 -26.53
C SER A 449 -7.65 -17.66 -27.78
N PHE A 450 -6.36 -17.44 -28.00
CA PHE A 450 -5.85 -16.69 -29.15
C PHE A 450 -6.19 -17.37 -30.49
N GLY A 451 -6.19 -18.70 -30.55
CA GLY A 451 -6.61 -19.43 -31.75
C GLY A 451 -8.07 -19.17 -32.17
N LEU A 452 -8.96 -18.86 -31.21
CA LEU A 452 -10.35 -18.50 -31.51
C LEU A 452 -10.44 -17.15 -32.25
N TYR A 453 -9.57 -16.19 -31.92
CA TYR A 453 -9.49 -14.92 -32.63
C TYR A 453 -9.04 -15.11 -34.08
N ILE A 454 -8.00 -15.93 -34.31
CA ILE A 454 -7.54 -16.26 -35.68
C ILE A 454 -8.65 -16.99 -36.47
N HIS A 455 -9.37 -17.94 -35.85
CA HIS A 455 -10.52 -18.60 -36.47
C HIS A 455 -11.57 -17.58 -36.89
N ASN A 456 -11.94 -16.65 -36.00
CA ASN A 456 -12.92 -15.61 -36.27
C ASN A 456 -12.49 -14.69 -37.41
N ASP A 457 -11.25 -14.21 -37.40
CA ASP A 457 -10.71 -13.38 -38.50
C ASP A 457 -10.74 -14.13 -39.84
N THR A 458 -10.39 -15.42 -39.83
CA THR A 458 -10.39 -16.27 -41.03
C THR A 458 -11.82 -16.49 -41.54
N MET A 459 -12.78 -16.86 -40.68
CA MET A 459 -14.17 -17.07 -41.07
C MET A 459 -14.83 -15.78 -41.56
N SER A 460 -14.53 -14.66 -40.91
CA SER A 460 -14.98 -13.32 -41.34
C SER A 460 -14.42 -12.98 -42.73
N ALA A 461 -13.12 -13.15 -42.95
CA ALA A 461 -12.47 -12.89 -44.24
C ALA A 461 -12.98 -13.83 -45.37
N LEU A 462 -13.37 -15.06 -45.04
CA LEU A 462 -13.97 -16.01 -45.98
C LEU A 462 -15.46 -15.74 -46.28
N GLY A 463 -16.06 -14.70 -45.68
CA GLY A 463 -17.47 -14.37 -45.86
C GLY A 463 -18.42 -15.36 -45.18
N ARG A 464 -17.98 -16.00 -44.09
CA ARG A 464 -18.73 -17.01 -43.33
C ARG A 464 -19.03 -16.56 -41.90
N PRO A 465 -19.76 -15.45 -41.69
CA PRO A 465 -20.01 -14.92 -40.35
C PRO A 465 -20.82 -15.87 -39.44
N GLN A 466 -21.64 -16.75 -40.02
CA GLN A 466 -22.39 -17.77 -39.27
C GLN A 466 -21.51 -18.84 -38.61
N ASP A 467 -20.24 -18.96 -39.02
CA ASP A 467 -19.28 -19.93 -38.49
C ASP A 467 -18.31 -19.32 -37.47
N MET A 468 -18.53 -18.05 -37.08
CA MET A 468 -17.74 -17.35 -36.07
C MET A 468 -18.22 -17.66 -34.65
N PHE A 469 -17.29 -17.61 -33.70
CA PHE A 469 -17.60 -17.53 -32.28
C PHE A 469 -18.08 -16.10 -31.96
N SER A 470 -19.38 -15.94 -31.71
CA SER A 470 -20.03 -14.65 -31.44
C SER A 470 -21.37 -14.84 -30.74
N ASP A 471 -21.95 -13.75 -30.21
CA ASP A 471 -23.26 -13.78 -29.55
C ASP A 471 -24.41 -14.19 -30.48
N THR A 472 -24.26 -14.01 -31.80
CA THR A 472 -25.32 -14.27 -32.79
C THR A 472 -25.12 -15.55 -33.59
N ALA A 473 -24.03 -16.27 -33.39
CA ALA A 473 -23.71 -17.51 -34.10
C ALA A 473 -23.31 -18.61 -33.10
N ILE A 474 -22.05 -19.02 -33.07
CA ILE A 474 -21.57 -20.02 -32.11
C ILE A 474 -21.24 -19.30 -30.80
N GLN A 475 -22.13 -19.41 -29.82
CA GLN A 475 -22.01 -18.69 -28.55
C GLN A 475 -21.02 -19.38 -27.59
N LEU A 476 -20.16 -18.56 -26.99
CA LEU A 476 -19.25 -18.95 -25.90
C LEU A 476 -19.45 -18.00 -24.70
N GLN A 477 -20.62 -18.07 -24.07
CA GLN A 477 -20.96 -17.21 -22.92
C GLN A 477 -20.21 -17.65 -21.65
N PRO A 478 -19.65 -16.72 -20.85
CA PRO A 478 -19.09 -17.04 -19.55
C PRO A 478 -20.20 -17.26 -18.52
N ILE A 479 -20.74 -18.48 -18.43
CA ILE A 479 -21.89 -18.82 -17.58
C ILE A 479 -21.55 -18.82 -16.07
N PHE A 480 -20.26 -18.96 -15.72
CA PHE A 480 -19.78 -19.11 -14.34
C PHE A 480 -19.32 -17.81 -13.70
#